data_AF-A0A2C9SRG5-F1
#
_entry.id   AF-A0A2C9SRG5-F1
#
_cell.length_a   1.000
_cell.length_b   1.000
_cell.length_c   1.000
_cell.angle_alpha   90.00
_cell.angle_beta   90.00
_cell.angle_gamma   90.00
#
_symmetry.space_group_name_H-M   'P 1'
#
loop_
_entity.id
_entity.type
_entity.pdbx_description
1 polymer ?
#
loop_
_entity_poly.entity_id
_entity_poly.type
_entity_poly.pdbx_seq_one_letter_code
_entity_poly.pdbx_strand_id
1 'polypeptide(L)' 'MDRLAAAHPDVPRDEIAHIVATAHEQFEHSRIREFVPLFVERRAHAELARRESLLVWSS' A
#
# COMPACT_ATOMS: atom_id res chain seq x y z
N MET A 1 -8.38 -1.09 5.07
CA MET A 1 -7.60 -0.40 6.13
C MET A 1 -7.25 -1.35 7.26
N ASP A 2 -8.21 -1.93 7.98
CA ASP A 2 -7.88 -2.72 9.19
C ASP A 2 -7.09 -4.01 8.92
N ARG A 3 -7.33 -4.69 7.79
CA ARG A 3 -6.49 -5.83 7.37
C ARG A 3 -5.05 -5.43 7.05
N LEU A 4 -4.85 -4.25 6.45
CA LEU A 4 -3.51 -3.76 6.09
C LEU A 4 -2.74 -3.33 7.34
N ALA A 5 -3.42 -2.67 8.28
CA ALA A 5 -2.84 -2.34 9.58
C ALA A 5 -2.53 -3.58 10.42
N ALA A 6 -3.37 -4.62 10.37
CA ALA A 6 -3.08 -5.89 11.03
C ALA A 6 -1.91 -6.66 10.39
N ALA A 7 -1.72 -6.53 9.08
CA ALA A 7 -0.61 -7.17 8.35
C ALA A 7 0.73 -6.43 8.52
N HIS A 8 0.69 -5.13 8.82
CA HIS A 8 1.87 -4.27 9.00
C HIS A 8 1.80 -3.53 10.35
N PRO A 9 1.94 -4.23 11.49
CA PRO A 9 1.76 -3.65 12.81
C PRO A 9 2.80 -2.59 13.17
N ASP A 10 3.98 -2.63 12.53
CA ASP A 10 5.08 -1.69 12.78
C ASP A 10 4.94 -0.38 11.98
N VAL A 11 3.95 -0.29 11.09
CA VAL A 11 3.70 0.91 10.27
C VAL A 11 2.58 1.74 10.92
N PRO A 12 2.80 3.04 11.18
CA PRO A 12 1.77 3.92 11.72
C PRO A 12 0.50 3.93 10.85
N ARG A 13 -0.66 3.91 11.49
CA ARG A 13 -1.96 3.86 10.80
C ARG A 13 -2.20 5.05 9.86
N ASP A 14 -1.66 6.21 10.20
CA ASP A 14 -1.73 7.42 9.37
C ASP A 14 -0.88 7.29 8.10
N GLU A 15 0.27 6.62 8.18
CA GLU A 15 1.13 6.34 7.02
C GLU A 15 0.47 5.32 6.09
N ILE A 16 -0.16 4.28 6.65
CA ILE A 16 -1.00 3.33 5.89
C ILE A 16 -2.14 4.07 5.17
N ALA A 17 -2.81 5.00 5.84
CA ALA A 17 -3.89 5.78 5.25
C ALA A 17 -3.39 6.64 4.08
N HIS A 18 -2.23 7.29 4.24
CA HIS A 18 -1.61 8.10 3.20
C HIS A 18 -1.22 7.27 1.97
N ILE A 19 -0.63 6.09 2.17
CA ILE A 19 -0.26 5.17 1.09
C ILE A 19 -1.49 4.70 0.30
N VAL A 20 -2.56 4.33 1.00
CA VAL A 20 -3.82 3.91 0.36
C VAL A 20 -4.45 5.04 -0.43
N ALA A 21 -4.49 6.27 0.12
CA ALA A 21 -5.00 7.45 -0.59
C ALA A 21 -4.21 7.71 -1.89
N THR A 22 -2.87 7.70 -1.80
CA THR A 22 -1.96 7.90 -2.94
C THR A 22 -2.13 6.81 -4.01
N ALA A 23 -2.41 5.58 -3.58
CA ALA A 23 -2.69 4.48 -4.50
C ALA A 23 -4.05 4.66 -5.18
N HIS A 24 -5.08 5.12 -4.46
CA HIS A 24 -6.40 5.42 -5.03
C HIS A 24 -6.31 6.49 -6.14
N GLU A 25 -5.57 7.56 -5.92
CA GLU A 25 -5.34 8.63 -6.91
C GLU A 25 -4.74 8.09 -8.22
N GLN A 26 -3.78 7.15 -8.12
CA GLN A 26 -3.17 6.52 -9.29
C GLN A 26 -4.14 5.66 -10.12
N PHE A 27 -5.26 5.25 -9.53
CA PHE A 27 -6.31 4.49 -10.21
C PHE A 27 -7.56 5.31 -10.50
N GLU A 28 -7.58 6.61 -10.18
CA GLU A 28 -8.74 7.50 -10.36
C GLU A 28 -9.21 7.55 -11.83
N HIS A 29 -8.29 7.40 -12.78
CA HIS A 29 -8.58 7.38 -14.22
C HIS A 29 -8.73 5.96 -14.82
N SER A 30 -8.70 4.91 -14.00
CA SER A 30 -8.80 3.54 -14.49
C SER A 30 -10.23 3.19 -14.90
N ARG A 31 -10.41 2.67 -16.12
CA ARG A 31 -11.73 2.32 -16.69
C ARG A 31 -12.41 1.14 -15.99
N ILE A 32 -11.69 0.35 -15.18
CA ILE A 32 -12.25 -0.81 -14.49
C ILE A 32 -12.27 -0.53 -12.98
N ARG A 33 -13.29 0.20 -12.54
CA ARG A 33 -13.43 0.69 -11.15
C ARG A 33 -13.64 -0.43 -10.12
N GLU A 34 -14.19 -1.57 -10.53
CA GLU A 34 -14.49 -2.70 -9.64
C GLU A 34 -13.22 -3.39 -9.10
N PHE A 35 -12.11 -3.32 -9.84
CA PHE A 35 -10.84 -3.93 -9.41
C PHE A 35 -9.84 -2.91 -8.84
N VAL A 36 -10.20 -1.63 -8.77
CA VAL A 36 -9.34 -0.58 -8.17
C VAL A 36 -8.90 -0.95 -6.75
N PRO A 37 -9.78 -1.44 -5.85
CA PRO A 37 -9.35 -1.86 -4.51
C PRO A 37 -8.28 -2.96 -4.53
N LEU A 38 -8.40 -3.94 -5.43
CA LEU A 38 -7.43 -5.05 -5.55
C LEU A 38 -6.09 -4.58 -6.12
N PHE A 39 -6.11 -3.65 -7.07
CA PHE A 39 -4.88 -3.08 -7.61
C PHE A 39 -4.16 -2.17 -6.61
N VAL A 40 -4.91 -1.40 -5.82
CA VAL A 40 -4.38 -0.61 -4.70
C VAL A 40 -3.69 -1.52 -3.68
N GLU A 41 -4.35 -2.59 -3.25
CA GLU A 41 -3.80 -3.53 -2.26
C GLU A 41 -2.54 -4.22 -2.78
N ARG A 42 -2.56 -4.72 -4.02
CA ARG A 42 -1.39 -5.35 -4.66
C ARG A 42 -0.19 -4.40 -4.75
N ARG A 43 -0.44 -3.13 -5.08
CA ARG A 43 0.63 -2.12 -5.21
C ARG A 43 1.20 -1.71 -3.85
N ALA A 44 0.36 -1.57 -2.84
CA ALA A 44 0.80 -1.28 -1.47
C ALA A 44 1.74 -2.38 -0.95
N HIS A 45 1.37 -3.65 -1.12
CA HIS A 45 2.22 -4.79 -0.75
C HIS A 45 3.59 -4.78 -1.46
N ALA A 46 3.60 -4.50 -2.77
CA ALA A 46 4.85 -4.46 -3.52
C ALA A 46 5.79 -3.34 -3.05
N GLU A 47 5.25 -2.17 -2.72
CA GLU A 47 6.05 -1.05 -2.24
C GLU A 47 6.58 -1.28 -0.82
N LEU A 48 5.79 -1.89 0.07
CA LEU A 48 6.23 -2.24 1.42
C LEU A 48 7.36 -3.28 1.38
N ALA A 49 7.22 -4.35 0.60
CA ALA A 49 8.27 -5.35 0.42
C ALA A 49 9.58 -4.76 -0.14
N ARG A 50 9.47 -3.80 -1.07
CA ARG A 50 10.62 -3.07 -1.61
C ARG A 50 11.32 -2.25 -0.52
N ARG A 51 10.56 -1.55 0.32
CA ARG A 51 11.12 -0.74 1.42
C ARG A 51 11.76 -1.59 2.50
N GLU A 52 11.14 -2.71 2.88
CA GLU A 52 11.73 -3.69 3.80
C GLU A 52 13.05 -4.26 3.26
N SER A 53 13.11 -4.60 1.97
CA SER A 53 14.34 -5.09 1.33
C SER A 53 15.45 -4.03 1.32
N LEU A 54 15.10 -2.75 1.13
CA LEU A 54 16.05 -1.64 1.17
C LEU A 54 16.58 -1.37 2.59
N LEU A 55 15.74 -1.58 3.62
CA LEU A 55 16.16 -1.48 5.02
C LEU A 55 17.13 -2.62 5.40
N VAL A 56 16.89 -3.85 4.92
CA VAL A 56 17.75 -5.02 5.15
C VAL A 56 19.15 -4.87 4.55
N TRP A 57 19.28 -4.33 3.35
CA TRP A 57 20.60 -4.12 2.72
C TRP A 57 21.37 -2.90 3.22
N SER A 58 20.74 -2.07 4.04
CA SER A 58 21.37 -0.88 4.63
C SER A 58 21.94 -1.13 6.04
N SER A 59 21.89 -2.37 6.54
CA SER A 59 22.53 -2.84 7.80
C SER A 59 23.71 -3.75 7.51
#